data_AF-A0A7C8DF05-F1
#
_entry.id   AF-A0A7C8DF05-F1
#
_cell.length_a   1.000
_cell.length_b   1.000
_cell.length_c   1.000
_cell.angle_alpha   90.00
_cell.angle_beta   90.00
_cell.angle_gamma   90.00
#
_symmetry.space_group_name_H-M   'P 1'
#
loop_
_entity.id
_entity.type
_entity.pdbx_description
1 polymer ?
#
loop_
_entity_poly.entity_id
_entity_poly.type
_entity_poly.pdbx_seq_one_letter_code
_entity_poly.pdbx_strand_id
1 'polypeptide(L)'
;MQAPPTRYLWFFLIMLIALSASFGYGLAALFLGMTFVPALLYLNWFRNFEKHDPEPWGALYQAFFWGAITGIILAGIVNSILIGTVTLAAGPDVAMVVGAVIIAPFIEEFLKAMGLMRAGVKEEVDEVEDGLIYGAACGLGFAATENLMYGWSVVGEGVAVTAAVIVMRTFSATLIHASATSFTGHGLSQYLVHGASWKVVAKYYLMAVGLHAFWNGMMTLTYYEFLPGIGFIFALAVAIGALQFSRSKIMELDAKRVELTYQQKLDQQPGAGDWWAQSRGKWEGRGVAWSDREASRQQEQLQHGREHAQRQAQAERQQAQRRAATPHREPDREGDGWATYQQER
;
A
#
# COMPACT_ATOMS: atom_id res chain seq x y z
N MET A 1 12.05 0.81 -5.20
CA MET A 1 11.55 -0.57 -5.01
C MET A 1 12.63 -1.36 -4.30
N GLN A 2 12.40 -1.83 -3.07
CA GLN A 2 13.32 -2.79 -2.44
C GLN A 2 13.26 -4.09 -3.26
N ALA A 3 14.40 -4.68 -3.56
CA ALA A 3 14.44 -5.94 -4.30
C ALA A 3 13.65 -7.02 -3.56
N PRO A 4 12.92 -7.91 -4.25
CA PRO A 4 12.23 -9.01 -3.58
C PRO A 4 13.25 -9.83 -2.77
N PRO A 5 12.90 -10.24 -1.54
CA PRO A 5 13.75 -11.07 -0.71
C PRO A 5 14.36 -12.24 -1.48
N THR A 6 15.67 -12.44 -1.36
CA THR A 6 16.43 -13.51 -2.06
C THR A 6 15.84 -14.90 -1.89
N ARG A 7 15.13 -15.15 -0.78
CA ARG A 7 14.37 -16.38 -0.52
C ARG A 7 13.33 -16.73 -1.59
N TYR A 8 12.71 -15.74 -2.25
CA TYR A 8 11.72 -16.01 -3.30
C TYR A 8 12.38 -16.46 -4.61
N LEU A 9 13.61 -16.00 -4.88
CA LEU A 9 14.39 -16.46 -6.04
C LEU A 9 14.74 -17.95 -5.93
N TRP A 10 15.09 -18.41 -4.72
CA TRP A 10 15.35 -19.83 -4.48
C TRP A 10 14.11 -20.70 -4.73
N PHE A 11 12.92 -20.23 -4.35
CA PHE A 11 11.67 -20.93 -4.67
C PHE A 11 11.50 -21.14 -6.18
N PHE A 12 11.64 -20.07 -6.98
CA PHE A 12 11.54 -20.19 -8.43
C PHE A 12 12.64 -21.06 -9.04
N LEU A 13 13.87 -20.97 -8.53
CA LEU A 13 14.97 -21.79 -9.00
C LEU A 13 14.72 -23.28 -8.73
N ILE A 14 14.23 -23.63 -7.53
CA ILE A 14 13.87 -25.01 -7.17
C ILE A 14 12.76 -25.52 -8.09
N MET A 15 11.70 -24.73 -8.29
CA MET A 15 10.59 -25.10 -9.18
C MET A 15 11.06 -25.27 -10.62
N LEU A 16 11.90 -24.35 -11.12
CA LEU A 16 12.47 -24.43 -12.46
C LEU A 16 13.30 -25.70 -12.65
N ILE A 17 14.16 -26.03 -11.69
CA ILE A 17 14.97 -27.26 -11.71
C ILE A 17 14.05 -28.48 -11.70
N ALA A 18 13.07 -28.52 -10.80
CA ALA A 18 12.15 -29.64 -10.69
C ALA A 18 11.37 -29.86 -12.01
N LEU A 19 10.79 -28.79 -12.57
CA LEU A 19 10.03 -28.84 -13.83
C LEU A 19 10.92 -29.16 -15.04
N SER A 20 12.17 -28.71 -15.03
CA SER A 20 13.09 -28.93 -16.16
C SER A 20 13.35 -30.42 -16.43
N ALA A 21 13.19 -31.28 -15.41
CA ALA A 21 13.29 -32.73 -15.57
C ALA A 21 12.16 -33.30 -16.47
N SER A 22 10.99 -32.67 -16.49
CA SER A 22 9.84 -33.09 -17.31
C SER A 22 9.75 -32.35 -18.65
N PHE A 23 10.18 -31.08 -18.69
CA PHE A 23 9.89 -30.18 -19.80
C PHE A 23 11.15 -29.60 -20.49
N GLY A 24 12.32 -29.75 -19.90
CA GLY A 24 13.48 -28.91 -20.20
C GLY A 24 13.30 -27.48 -19.68
N TYR A 25 14.40 -26.72 -19.60
CA TYR A 25 14.39 -25.39 -18.97
C TYR A 25 13.48 -24.37 -19.65
N GLY A 26 13.40 -24.39 -21.00
CA GLY A 26 12.61 -23.42 -21.76
C GLY A 26 11.11 -23.53 -21.48
N LEU A 27 10.56 -24.74 -21.57
CA LEU A 27 9.13 -24.98 -21.30
C LEU A 27 8.81 -24.88 -19.80
N ALA A 28 9.73 -25.29 -18.92
CA ALA A 28 9.58 -25.08 -17.48
C ALA A 28 9.44 -23.59 -17.13
N ALA A 29 10.29 -22.73 -17.70
CA ALA A 29 10.20 -21.28 -17.54
C ALA A 29 8.90 -20.71 -18.13
N LEU A 30 8.46 -21.22 -19.30
CA LEU A 30 7.19 -20.82 -19.91
C LEU A 30 6.00 -21.12 -18.98
N PHE A 31 5.89 -22.35 -18.45
CA PHE A 31 4.76 -22.73 -17.59
C PHE A 31 4.77 -22.02 -16.23
N LEU A 32 5.96 -21.75 -15.67
CA LEU A 32 6.11 -20.85 -14.52
C LEU A 32 5.58 -19.44 -14.86
N GLY A 33 5.96 -18.90 -16.02
CA GLY A 33 5.44 -17.61 -16.50
C GLY A 33 3.92 -17.61 -16.65
N MET A 34 3.35 -18.63 -17.28
CA MET A 34 1.91 -18.75 -17.53
C MET A 34 1.06 -18.85 -16.25
N THR A 35 1.65 -19.27 -15.13
CA THR A 35 0.94 -19.42 -13.85
C THR A 35 1.15 -18.22 -12.94
N PHE A 36 2.40 -17.77 -12.77
CA PHE A 36 2.73 -16.70 -11.83
C PHE A 36 2.50 -15.30 -12.40
N VAL A 37 2.73 -15.05 -13.69
CA VAL A 37 2.54 -13.70 -14.25
C VAL A 37 1.07 -13.28 -14.17
N PRO A 38 0.08 -14.08 -14.61
CA PRO A 38 -1.33 -13.71 -14.47
C PRO A 38 -1.75 -13.56 -13.00
N ALA A 39 -1.27 -14.41 -12.10
CA ALA A 39 -1.58 -14.29 -10.67
C ALA A 39 -1.06 -12.97 -10.06
N LEU A 40 0.14 -12.53 -10.45
CA LEU A 40 0.69 -11.23 -10.05
C LEU A 40 -0.05 -10.05 -10.69
N LEU A 41 -0.53 -10.19 -11.93
CA LEU A 41 -1.39 -9.19 -12.57
C LEU A 41 -2.73 -9.06 -11.85
N TYR A 42 -3.35 -10.19 -11.46
CA TYR A 42 -4.55 -10.18 -10.62
C TYR A 42 -4.28 -9.59 -9.24
N LEU A 43 -3.12 -9.87 -8.63
CA LEU A 43 -2.73 -9.26 -7.35
C LEU A 43 -2.67 -7.73 -7.48
N ASN A 44 -2.03 -7.23 -8.53
CA ASN A 44 -2.03 -5.80 -8.81
C ASN A 44 -3.45 -5.26 -9.04
N TRP A 45 -4.32 -6.01 -9.72
CA TRP A 45 -5.71 -5.59 -9.93
C TRP A 45 -6.50 -5.51 -8.63
N PHE A 46 -6.38 -6.49 -7.74
CA PHE A 46 -7.00 -6.50 -6.41
C PHE A 46 -6.51 -5.34 -5.53
N ARG A 47 -5.20 -5.12 -5.49
CA ARG A 47 -4.59 -3.99 -4.77
C ARG A 47 -5.15 -2.64 -5.23
N ASN A 48 -5.41 -2.51 -6.53
CA ASN A 48 -5.93 -1.25 -7.10
C ASN A 48 -7.46 -1.09 -6.96
N PHE A 49 -8.16 -2.00 -6.26
CA PHE A 49 -9.56 -1.77 -5.90
C PHE A 49 -9.71 -0.72 -4.81
N GLU A 50 -8.75 -0.69 -3.90
CA GLU A 50 -8.55 0.37 -2.94
C GLU A 50 -7.77 1.52 -3.58
N LYS A 51 -8.27 2.75 -3.39
CA LYS A 51 -7.68 3.93 -4.03
C LYS A 51 -6.98 4.86 -3.06
N HIS A 52 -7.39 4.88 -1.80
CA HIS A 52 -6.96 5.92 -0.87
C HIS A 52 -5.76 5.50 -0.01
N ASP A 53 -5.63 4.23 0.35
CA ASP A 53 -4.43 3.72 1.05
C ASP A 53 -3.90 2.38 0.50
N PRO A 54 -3.34 2.34 -0.73
CA PRO A 54 -2.99 1.07 -1.35
C PRO A 54 -1.85 0.33 -0.63
N GLU A 55 -2.13 -0.92 -0.28
CA GLU A 55 -1.25 -1.82 0.48
C GLU A 55 0.23 -1.88 0.05
N PRO A 56 1.20 -1.96 0.99
CA PRO A 56 2.61 -2.07 0.67
C PRO A 56 2.95 -3.39 -0.03
N TRP A 57 3.71 -3.29 -1.13
CA TRP A 57 4.14 -4.45 -1.91
C TRP A 57 4.93 -5.50 -1.11
N GLY A 58 5.66 -5.08 -0.06
CA GLY A 58 6.41 -5.99 0.79
C GLY A 58 5.52 -7.03 1.49
N ALA A 59 4.44 -6.56 2.10
CA ALA A 59 3.44 -7.40 2.76
C ALA A 59 2.64 -8.23 1.74
N LEU A 60 2.27 -7.63 0.59
CA LEU A 60 1.57 -8.36 -0.47
C LEU A 60 2.39 -9.54 -1.01
N TYR A 61 3.69 -9.36 -1.25
CA TYR A 61 4.55 -10.47 -1.66
C TYR A 61 4.71 -11.50 -0.54
N GLN A 62 4.78 -11.08 0.72
CA GLN A 62 4.83 -12.01 1.85
C GLN A 62 3.56 -12.88 1.92
N ALA A 63 2.38 -12.27 1.78
CA ALA A 63 1.10 -12.98 1.74
C ALA A 63 1.01 -13.92 0.51
N PHE A 64 1.37 -13.42 -0.67
CA PHE A 64 1.38 -14.20 -1.91
C PHE A 64 2.31 -15.42 -1.82
N PHE A 65 3.56 -15.24 -1.44
CA PHE A 65 4.50 -16.36 -1.33
C PHE A 65 4.21 -17.29 -0.16
N TRP A 66 3.52 -16.82 0.88
CA TRP A 66 2.98 -17.73 1.89
C TRP A 66 2.00 -18.73 1.26
N GLY A 67 1.04 -18.25 0.47
CA GLY A 67 0.12 -19.10 -0.27
C GLY A 67 0.83 -20.01 -1.28
N ALA A 68 1.76 -19.45 -2.06
CA ALA A 68 2.46 -20.16 -3.14
C ALA A 68 3.40 -21.26 -2.66
N ILE A 69 3.95 -21.15 -1.44
CA ILE A 69 4.95 -22.08 -0.91
C ILE A 69 4.34 -22.89 0.23
N THR A 70 4.02 -22.23 1.33
CA THR A 70 3.61 -22.91 2.57
C THR A 70 2.19 -23.43 2.44
N GLY A 71 1.30 -22.64 1.85
CA GLY A 71 -0.08 -23.03 1.59
C GLY A 71 -0.14 -24.35 0.83
N ILE A 72 0.57 -24.45 -0.31
CA ILE A 72 0.53 -25.64 -1.16
C ILE A 72 1.30 -26.83 -0.58
N ILE A 73 2.51 -26.63 -0.04
CA ILE A 73 3.32 -27.75 0.47
C ILE A 73 2.68 -28.36 1.70
N LEU A 74 2.28 -27.52 2.67
CA LEU A 74 1.70 -28.01 3.91
C LEU A 74 0.30 -28.58 3.67
N ALA A 75 -0.51 -27.95 2.80
CA ALA A 75 -1.80 -28.53 2.41
C ALA A 75 -1.61 -29.87 1.69
N GLY A 76 -0.66 -29.98 0.76
CA GLY A 76 -0.37 -31.22 0.06
C GLY A 76 -0.02 -32.36 1.02
N ILE A 77 0.81 -32.10 2.03
CA ILE A 77 1.16 -33.09 3.06
C ILE A 77 -0.08 -33.49 3.87
N VAL A 78 -0.80 -32.52 4.43
CA VAL A 78 -1.95 -32.79 5.31
C VAL A 78 -3.09 -33.46 4.52
N ASN A 79 -3.40 -32.98 3.32
CA ASN A 79 -4.38 -33.57 2.42
C ASN A 79 -4.00 -35.02 2.10
N SER A 80 -2.73 -35.30 1.76
CA SER A 80 -2.28 -36.66 1.43
C SER A 80 -2.48 -37.64 2.59
N ILE A 81 -2.18 -37.21 3.82
CA ILE A 81 -2.36 -38.05 5.03
C ILE A 81 -3.85 -38.32 5.27
N LEU A 82 -4.68 -37.28 5.23
CA LEU A 82 -6.12 -37.40 5.51
C LEU A 82 -6.84 -38.18 4.41
N ILE A 83 -6.56 -37.90 3.14
CA ILE A 83 -7.09 -38.63 1.99
C ILE A 83 -6.65 -40.09 2.07
N GLY A 84 -5.37 -40.37 2.38
CA GLY A 84 -4.89 -41.74 2.57
C GLY A 84 -5.63 -42.51 3.67
N THR A 85 -5.98 -41.83 4.76
CA THR A 85 -6.80 -42.42 5.84
C THR A 85 -8.21 -42.76 5.35
N VAL A 86 -8.84 -41.88 4.56
CA VAL A 86 -10.16 -42.16 3.96
C VAL A 86 -10.06 -43.29 2.93
N THR A 87 -8.99 -43.35 2.14
CA THR A 87 -8.74 -44.43 1.17
C THR A 87 -8.71 -45.79 1.88
N LEU A 88 -8.03 -45.89 3.02
CA LEU A 88 -7.96 -47.13 3.80
C LEU A 88 -9.30 -47.51 4.43
N ALA A 89 -10.11 -46.52 4.84
CA ALA A 89 -11.37 -46.77 5.55
C ALA A 89 -12.57 -47.00 4.62
N ALA A 90 -12.61 -46.33 3.46
CA ALA A 90 -13.79 -46.24 2.61
C ALA A 90 -13.50 -46.47 1.10
N GLY A 91 -12.24 -46.72 0.74
CA GLY A 91 -11.83 -46.97 -0.64
C GLY A 91 -11.44 -45.70 -1.43
N PRO A 92 -10.75 -45.87 -2.57
CA PRO A 92 -10.16 -44.77 -3.33
C PRO A 92 -11.19 -43.82 -3.95
N ASP A 93 -12.33 -44.31 -4.43
CA ASP A 93 -13.35 -43.47 -5.06
C ASP A 93 -13.98 -42.49 -4.05
N VAL A 94 -14.31 -42.99 -2.85
CA VAL A 94 -14.82 -42.16 -1.76
C VAL A 94 -13.76 -41.14 -1.34
N ALA A 95 -12.51 -41.58 -1.19
CA ALA A 95 -11.40 -40.71 -0.81
C ALA A 95 -11.15 -39.59 -1.83
N MET A 96 -11.34 -39.85 -3.13
CA MET A 96 -11.21 -38.83 -4.15
C MET A 96 -12.27 -37.74 -4.00
N VAL A 97 -13.54 -38.11 -3.83
CA VAL A 97 -14.64 -37.13 -3.68
C VAL A 97 -14.54 -36.39 -2.35
N VAL A 98 -14.37 -37.09 -1.23
CA VAL A 98 -14.24 -36.48 0.10
C VAL A 98 -12.97 -35.63 0.18
N GLY A 99 -11.89 -36.10 -0.43
CA GLY A 99 -10.62 -35.39 -0.56
C GLY A 99 -10.79 -34.05 -1.26
N ALA A 100 -11.34 -34.07 -2.47
CA ALA A 100 -11.49 -32.88 -3.30
C ALA A 100 -12.54 -31.90 -2.75
N VAL A 101 -13.67 -32.37 -2.23
CA VAL A 101 -14.82 -31.51 -1.89
C VAL A 101 -14.82 -31.07 -0.43
N ILE A 102 -14.21 -31.83 0.48
CA ILE A 102 -14.29 -31.55 1.93
C ILE A 102 -12.90 -31.28 2.51
N ILE A 103 -11.98 -32.25 2.40
CA ILE A 103 -10.69 -32.18 3.08
C ILE A 103 -9.85 -31.03 2.52
N ALA A 104 -9.64 -31.01 1.20
CA ALA A 104 -8.80 -30.01 0.56
C ALA A 104 -9.31 -28.57 0.80
N PRO A 105 -10.59 -28.23 0.56
CA PRO A 105 -11.10 -26.89 0.84
C PRO A 105 -10.92 -26.45 2.29
N PHE A 106 -11.17 -27.33 3.25
CA PHE A 106 -11.02 -26.99 4.67
C PHE A 106 -9.56 -26.71 5.03
N ILE A 107 -8.66 -27.64 4.70
CA ILE A 107 -7.24 -27.53 5.06
C ILE A 107 -6.57 -26.38 4.31
N GLU A 108 -6.84 -26.24 3.02
CA GLU A 108 -6.18 -25.25 2.19
C GLU A 108 -6.59 -23.84 2.54
N GLU A 109 -7.89 -23.56 2.71
CA GLU A 109 -8.33 -22.20 3.09
C GLU A 109 -7.81 -21.80 4.47
N PHE A 110 -7.66 -22.75 5.39
CA PHE A 110 -7.05 -22.49 6.70
C PHE A 110 -5.58 -22.10 6.55
N LEU A 111 -4.80 -22.91 5.83
CA LEU A 111 -3.37 -22.70 5.66
C LEU A 111 -3.06 -21.44 4.85
N LYS A 112 -3.86 -21.12 3.82
CA LYS A 112 -3.76 -19.86 3.07
C LYS A 112 -3.94 -18.67 4.00
N ALA A 113 -5.01 -18.67 4.80
CA ALA A 113 -5.35 -17.56 5.68
C ALA A 113 -4.32 -17.29 6.79
N MET A 114 -3.53 -18.30 7.19
CA MET A 114 -2.41 -18.10 8.13
C MET A 114 -1.36 -17.09 7.62
N GLY A 115 -1.30 -16.82 6.32
CA GLY A 115 -0.41 -15.82 5.73
C GLY A 115 -0.66 -14.42 6.26
N LEU A 116 -1.91 -14.10 6.59
CA LEU A 116 -2.30 -12.80 7.15
C LEU A 116 -1.81 -12.63 8.59
N MET A 117 -1.63 -13.73 9.32
CA MET A 117 -1.19 -13.72 10.72
C MET A 117 0.34 -13.63 10.85
N ARG A 118 1.07 -13.56 9.73
CA ARG A 118 2.52 -13.34 9.72
C ARG A 118 2.81 -11.90 10.13
N ALA A 119 3.81 -11.69 10.99
CA ALA A 119 4.18 -10.38 11.56
C ALA A 119 4.14 -9.24 10.52
N GLY A 120 4.99 -9.26 9.50
CA GLY A 120 5.01 -8.20 8.46
C GLY A 120 3.84 -8.17 7.46
N VAL A 121 2.76 -8.92 7.69
CA VAL A 121 1.47 -8.73 6.99
C VAL A 121 0.46 -8.23 8.00
N LYS A 122 0.33 -8.92 9.14
CA LYS A 122 -0.55 -8.56 10.25
C LYS A 122 -0.34 -7.13 10.74
N GLU A 123 0.91 -6.66 10.76
CA GLU A 123 1.27 -5.30 11.17
C GLU A 123 0.76 -4.22 10.21
N GLU A 124 0.52 -4.58 8.94
CA GLU A 124 -0.02 -3.69 7.91
C GLU A 124 -1.54 -3.83 7.77
N VAL A 125 -2.21 -4.66 8.60
CA VAL A 125 -3.68 -4.77 8.60
C VAL A 125 -4.24 -3.77 9.61
N ASP A 126 -4.55 -2.57 9.14
CA ASP A 126 -5.14 -1.49 9.93
C ASP A 126 -6.52 -1.04 9.41
N GLU A 127 -6.93 -1.57 8.27
CA GLU A 127 -8.26 -1.45 7.68
C GLU A 127 -8.94 -2.80 7.43
N VAL A 128 -10.27 -2.78 7.27
CA VAL A 128 -11.04 -4.02 7.13
C VAL A 128 -10.92 -4.58 5.72
N GLU A 129 -10.79 -3.69 4.75
CA GLU A 129 -10.55 -3.94 3.34
C GLU A 129 -9.21 -4.64 3.09
N ASP A 130 -8.18 -4.35 3.87
CA ASP A 130 -6.85 -5.01 3.84
C ASP A 130 -6.96 -6.52 3.92
N GLY A 131 -7.83 -7.01 4.80
CA GLY A 131 -8.10 -8.43 4.95
C GLY A 131 -8.57 -9.07 3.65
N LEU A 132 -9.40 -8.37 2.86
CA LEU A 132 -9.84 -8.85 1.56
C LEU A 132 -8.66 -8.89 0.56
N ILE A 133 -7.77 -7.89 0.59
CA ILE A 133 -6.63 -7.77 -0.32
C ILE A 133 -5.53 -8.77 0.01
N TYR A 134 -5.07 -8.85 1.27
CA TYR A 134 -4.09 -9.85 1.71
C TYR A 134 -4.64 -11.27 1.63
N GLY A 135 -5.93 -11.46 1.91
CA GLY A 135 -6.64 -12.73 1.66
C GLY A 135 -6.55 -13.13 0.18
N ALA A 136 -6.87 -12.22 -0.73
CA ALA A 136 -6.71 -12.45 -2.16
C ALA A 136 -5.27 -12.78 -2.53
N ALA A 137 -4.29 -12.08 -1.96
CA ALA A 137 -2.87 -12.33 -2.22
C ALA A 137 -2.46 -13.76 -1.86
N CYS A 138 -2.83 -14.25 -0.68
CA CYS A 138 -2.61 -15.64 -0.28
C CYS A 138 -3.29 -16.64 -1.23
N GLY A 139 -4.55 -16.38 -1.61
CA GLY A 139 -5.28 -17.22 -2.55
C GLY A 139 -4.65 -17.28 -3.95
N LEU A 140 -4.24 -16.12 -4.48
CA LEU A 140 -3.58 -15.99 -5.79
C LEU A 140 -2.24 -16.72 -5.83
N GLY A 141 -1.44 -16.58 -4.77
CA GLY A 141 -0.16 -17.28 -4.66
C GLY A 141 -0.34 -18.79 -4.66
N PHE A 142 -1.29 -19.29 -3.86
CA PHE A 142 -1.63 -20.71 -3.85
C PHE A 142 -2.09 -21.19 -5.22
N ALA A 143 -3.01 -20.47 -5.86
CA ALA A 143 -3.53 -20.81 -7.18
C ALA A 143 -2.44 -20.87 -8.25
N ALA A 144 -1.44 -19.99 -8.21
CA ALA A 144 -0.33 -20.02 -9.15
C ALA A 144 0.42 -21.36 -9.08
N THR A 145 0.80 -21.81 -7.89
CA THR A 145 1.52 -23.08 -7.73
C THR A 145 0.61 -24.28 -7.98
N GLU A 146 -0.65 -24.22 -7.57
CA GLU A 146 -1.59 -25.31 -7.79
C GLU A 146 -1.90 -25.51 -9.28
N ASN A 147 -2.16 -24.44 -10.03
CA ASN A 147 -2.39 -24.51 -11.48
C ASN A 147 -1.19 -25.12 -12.22
N LEU A 148 0.03 -24.82 -11.74
CA LEU A 148 1.25 -25.42 -12.26
C LEU A 148 1.33 -26.92 -11.98
N MET A 149 0.93 -27.35 -10.78
CA MET A 149 0.87 -28.77 -10.41
C MET A 149 -0.18 -29.52 -11.24
N TYR A 150 -1.34 -28.92 -11.50
CA TYR A 150 -2.35 -29.50 -12.40
C TYR A 150 -1.84 -29.60 -13.84
N GLY A 151 -1.17 -28.57 -14.36
CA GLY A 151 -0.51 -28.64 -15.66
C GLY A 151 0.54 -29.74 -15.70
N TRP A 152 1.37 -29.85 -14.67
CA TRP A 152 2.37 -30.91 -14.56
C TRP A 152 1.71 -32.31 -14.54
N SER A 153 0.59 -32.49 -13.84
CA SER A 153 -0.09 -33.79 -13.77
C SER A 153 -0.49 -34.38 -15.13
N VAL A 154 -0.64 -33.53 -16.16
CA VAL A 154 -0.99 -33.93 -17.53
C VAL A 154 0.16 -33.77 -18.52
N VAL A 155 1.41 -33.69 -18.04
CA VAL A 155 2.60 -33.54 -18.90
C VAL A 155 2.71 -34.63 -19.99
N GLY A 156 2.28 -35.85 -19.66
CA GLY A 156 2.28 -36.98 -20.60
C GLY A 156 1.36 -36.79 -21.80
N GLU A 157 0.34 -35.94 -21.69
CA GLU A 157 -0.61 -35.60 -22.77
C GLU A 157 -0.05 -34.54 -23.75
N GLY A 158 1.15 -34.02 -23.46
CA GLY A 158 1.87 -33.10 -24.30
C GLY A 158 1.73 -31.62 -23.93
N VAL A 159 2.56 -30.80 -24.58
CA VAL A 159 2.73 -29.37 -24.29
C VAL A 159 1.43 -28.58 -24.47
N ALA A 160 0.68 -28.86 -25.54
CA ALA A 160 -0.56 -28.13 -25.83
C ALA A 160 -1.64 -28.39 -24.77
N VAL A 161 -1.81 -29.64 -24.33
CA VAL A 161 -2.78 -30.00 -23.28
C VAL A 161 -2.36 -29.41 -21.93
N THR A 162 -1.07 -29.50 -21.59
CA THR A 162 -0.51 -28.87 -20.39
C THR A 162 -0.79 -27.36 -20.36
N ALA A 163 -0.50 -26.68 -21.47
CA ALA A 163 -0.76 -25.24 -21.62
C ALA A 163 -2.26 -24.92 -21.51
N ALA A 164 -3.12 -25.72 -22.14
CA ALA A 164 -4.57 -25.53 -22.10
C ALA A 164 -5.13 -25.66 -20.68
N VAL A 165 -4.69 -26.67 -19.92
CA VAL A 165 -5.08 -26.84 -18.51
C VAL A 165 -4.65 -25.64 -17.68
N ILE A 166 -3.40 -25.19 -17.82
CA ILE A 166 -2.89 -24.00 -17.11
C ILE A 166 -3.74 -22.77 -17.44
N VAL A 167 -3.98 -22.49 -18.72
CA VAL A 167 -4.76 -21.33 -19.16
C VAL A 167 -6.18 -21.38 -18.62
N MET A 168 -6.87 -22.52 -18.78
CA MET A 168 -8.23 -22.70 -18.29
C MET A 168 -8.32 -22.43 -16.79
N ARG A 169 -7.40 -23.00 -16.00
CA ARG A 169 -7.38 -22.78 -14.55
C ARG A 169 -7.02 -21.35 -14.15
N THR A 170 -6.11 -20.71 -14.88
CA THR A 170 -5.73 -19.31 -14.64
C THR A 170 -6.91 -18.35 -14.73
N PHE A 171 -7.84 -18.58 -15.66
CA PHE A 171 -9.04 -17.74 -15.81
C PHE A 171 -10.25 -18.20 -14.98
N SER A 172 -10.11 -19.31 -14.24
CA SER A 172 -11.21 -19.91 -13.50
C SER A 172 -10.87 -20.12 -12.03
N ALA A 173 -10.15 -21.20 -11.70
CA ALA A 173 -9.75 -21.57 -10.33
C ALA A 173 -8.97 -20.44 -9.60
N THR A 174 -8.13 -19.68 -10.31
CA THR A 174 -7.38 -18.56 -9.69
C THR A 174 -8.30 -17.52 -9.06
N LEU A 175 -9.39 -17.17 -9.73
CA LEU A 175 -10.34 -16.17 -9.23
C LEU A 175 -11.13 -16.71 -8.02
N ILE A 176 -11.41 -18.02 -8.00
CA ILE A 176 -12.03 -18.68 -6.85
C ILE A 176 -11.11 -18.64 -5.63
N HIS A 177 -9.85 -19.05 -5.76
CA HIS A 177 -8.94 -19.04 -4.62
C HIS A 177 -8.72 -17.64 -4.08
N ALA A 178 -8.54 -16.65 -4.96
CA ALA A 178 -8.46 -15.25 -4.54
C ALA A 178 -9.71 -14.85 -3.73
N SER A 179 -10.90 -15.09 -4.28
CA SER A 179 -12.17 -14.67 -3.65
C SER A 179 -12.49 -15.43 -2.37
N ALA A 180 -12.22 -16.74 -2.33
CA ALA A 180 -12.44 -17.59 -1.16
C ALA A 180 -11.57 -17.13 0.00
N THR A 181 -10.25 -17.03 -0.20
CA THR A 181 -9.35 -16.62 0.88
C THR A 181 -9.56 -15.15 1.27
N SER A 182 -10.01 -14.27 0.36
CA SER A 182 -10.49 -12.92 0.71
C SER A 182 -11.58 -12.95 1.77
N PHE A 183 -12.52 -13.90 1.76
CA PHE A 183 -13.57 -13.96 2.77
C PHE A 183 -12.98 -14.23 4.15
N THR A 184 -12.14 -15.26 4.28
CA THR A 184 -11.44 -15.52 5.56
C THR A 184 -10.64 -14.30 6.01
N GLY A 185 -9.95 -13.66 5.07
CA GLY A 185 -9.19 -12.44 5.34
C GLY A 185 -10.04 -11.28 5.84
N HIS A 186 -11.24 -11.06 5.27
CA HIS A 186 -12.22 -10.10 5.79
C HIS A 186 -12.66 -10.43 7.21
N GLY A 187 -12.87 -11.71 7.52
CA GLY A 187 -13.16 -12.14 8.90
C GLY A 187 -12.02 -11.82 9.86
N LEU A 188 -10.77 -12.04 9.44
CA LEU A 188 -9.57 -11.76 10.22
C LEU A 188 -9.35 -10.26 10.41
N SER A 189 -9.49 -9.42 9.39
CA SER A 189 -9.33 -7.96 9.53
C SER A 189 -10.42 -7.38 10.44
N GLN A 190 -11.66 -7.86 10.37
CA GLN A 190 -12.71 -7.47 11.33
C GLN A 190 -12.32 -7.81 12.78
N TYR A 191 -11.66 -8.96 13.00
CA TYR A 191 -11.14 -9.32 14.31
C TYR A 191 -9.97 -8.42 14.74
N LEU A 192 -9.02 -8.16 13.83
CA LEU A 192 -7.80 -7.39 14.13
C LEU A 192 -8.06 -5.89 14.34
N VAL A 193 -8.88 -5.28 13.48
CA VAL A 193 -9.13 -3.84 13.44
C VAL A 193 -10.24 -3.42 14.40
N HIS A 194 -11.35 -4.16 14.42
CA HIS A 194 -12.53 -3.81 15.22
C HIS A 194 -12.68 -4.63 16.50
N GLY A 195 -11.79 -5.58 16.78
CA GLY A 195 -11.93 -6.48 17.94
C GLY A 195 -13.16 -7.39 17.85
N ALA A 196 -13.62 -7.71 16.63
CA ALA A 196 -14.78 -8.59 16.44
C ALA A 196 -14.55 -9.98 17.08
N SER A 197 -15.62 -10.72 17.37
CA SER A 197 -15.51 -12.08 17.92
C SER A 197 -14.91 -13.06 16.90
N TRP A 198 -14.20 -14.09 17.37
CA TRP A 198 -13.76 -15.22 16.55
C TRP A 198 -14.89 -15.94 15.79
N LYS A 199 -16.15 -15.79 16.24
CA LYS A 199 -17.33 -16.26 15.50
C LYS A 199 -17.47 -15.60 14.12
N VAL A 200 -17.03 -14.35 13.99
CA VAL A 200 -17.02 -13.63 12.70
C VAL A 200 -15.96 -14.21 11.77
N VAL A 201 -14.76 -14.48 12.29
CA VAL A 201 -13.70 -15.18 11.56
C VAL A 201 -14.19 -16.54 11.08
N ALA A 202 -14.76 -17.35 11.99
CA ALA A 202 -15.27 -18.67 11.67
C ALA A 202 -16.39 -18.64 10.60
N LYS A 203 -17.31 -17.66 10.67
CA LYS A 203 -18.35 -17.48 9.66
C LYS A 203 -17.74 -17.29 8.27
N TYR A 204 -16.83 -16.34 8.12
CA TYR A 204 -16.26 -16.03 6.80
C TYR A 204 -15.28 -17.12 6.32
N TYR A 205 -14.59 -17.78 7.23
CA TYR A 205 -13.81 -18.98 6.93
C TYR A 205 -14.69 -20.10 6.36
N LEU A 206 -15.84 -20.39 6.98
CA LEU A 206 -16.76 -21.40 6.46
C LEU A 206 -17.37 -20.99 5.12
N MET A 207 -17.57 -19.69 4.87
CA MET A 207 -17.98 -19.20 3.54
C MET A 207 -16.87 -19.42 2.50
N ALA A 208 -15.60 -19.20 2.85
CA ALA A 208 -14.45 -19.48 1.99
C ALA A 208 -14.37 -20.98 1.64
N VAL A 209 -14.42 -21.83 2.66
CA VAL A 209 -14.45 -23.30 2.51
C VAL A 209 -15.63 -23.72 1.65
N GLY A 210 -16.82 -23.17 1.88
CA GLY A 210 -18.02 -23.47 1.11
C GLY A 210 -17.89 -23.09 -0.37
N LEU A 211 -17.34 -21.90 -0.67
CA LEU A 211 -17.10 -21.46 -2.05
C LEU A 211 -16.12 -22.38 -2.78
N HIS A 212 -15.02 -22.73 -2.11
CA HIS A 212 -14.00 -23.62 -2.67
C HIS A 212 -14.52 -25.06 -2.82
N ALA A 213 -15.20 -25.60 -1.81
CA ALA A 213 -15.86 -26.91 -1.87
C ALA A 213 -16.89 -26.96 -2.99
N PHE A 214 -17.66 -25.89 -3.19
CA PHE A 214 -18.61 -25.79 -4.28
C PHE A 214 -17.90 -25.86 -5.64
N TRP A 215 -16.83 -25.07 -5.84
CA TRP A 215 -16.01 -25.14 -7.07
C TRP A 215 -15.51 -26.56 -7.33
N ASN A 216 -14.87 -27.18 -6.34
CA ASN A 216 -14.33 -28.53 -6.49
C ASN A 216 -15.44 -29.55 -6.75
N GLY A 217 -16.57 -29.47 -6.04
CA GLY A 217 -17.72 -30.33 -6.26
C GLY A 217 -18.27 -30.25 -7.68
N MET A 218 -18.40 -29.03 -8.23
CA MET A 218 -18.84 -28.86 -9.62
C MET A 218 -17.83 -29.43 -10.63
N MET A 219 -16.53 -29.37 -10.32
CA MET A 219 -15.48 -29.99 -11.13
C MET A 219 -15.48 -31.51 -11.04
N THR A 220 -15.69 -32.06 -9.86
CA THR A 220 -15.89 -33.51 -9.67
C THR A 220 -17.11 -34.00 -10.43
N LEU A 221 -18.25 -33.29 -10.37
CA LEU A 221 -19.46 -33.66 -11.12
C LEU A 221 -19.27 -33.58 -12.63
N THR A 222 -18.47 -32.60 -13.10
CA THR A 222 -18.11 -32.49 -14.52
C THR A 222 -17.22 -33.66 -14.95
N TYR A 223 -16.24 -34.03 -14.12
CA TYR A 223 -15.31 -35.15 -14.38
C TYR A 223 -16.03 -36.50 -14.51
N TYR A 224 -17.07 -36.71 -13.71
CA TYR A 224 -17.90 -37.93 -13.77
C TYR A 224 -19.04 -37.85 -14.80
N GLU A 225 -19.03 -36.86 -15.71
CA GLU A 225 -20.01 -36.69 -16.78
C GLU A 225 -21.47 -36.53 -16.29
N PHE A 226 -21.68 -36.15 -15.01
CA PHE A 226 -23.02 -35.87 -14.48
C PHE A 226 -23.54 -34.49 -14.93
N LEU A 227 -22.65 -33.50 -15.08
CA LEU A 227 -22.98 -32.14 -15.52
C LEU A 227 -21.92 -31.58 -16.51
N PRO A 228 -21.65 -32.26 -17.63
CA PRO A 228 -20.59 -31.86 -18.54
C PRO A 228 -20.83 -30.45 -19.08
N GLY A 229 -19.82 -29.57 -18.93
CA GLY A 229 -19.85 -28.16 -19.34
C GLY A 229 -20.73 -27.25 -18.47
N ILE A 230 -21.94 -27.67 -18.11
CA ILE A 230 -22.87 -26.88 -17.26
C ILE A 230 -22.27 -26.69 -15.87
N GLY A 231 -21.65 -27.73 -15.31
CA GLY A 231 -21.03 -27.65 -14.00
C GLY A 231 -19.93 -26.59 -13.94
N PHE A 232 -19.08 -26.53 -14.96
CA PHE A 232 -18.07 -25.50 -15.11
C PHE A 232 -18.64 -24.09 -15.25
N ILE A 233 -19.65 -23.90 -16.10
CA ILE A 233 -20.27 -22.58 -16.31
C ILE A 233 -20.91 -22.08 -15.01
N PHE A 234 -21.63 -22.94 -14.29
CA PHE A 234 -22.26 -22.56 -13.03
C PHE A 234 -21.23 -22.24 -11.94
N ALA A 235 -20.17 -23.05 -11.84
CA ALA A 235 -19.05 -22.77 -10.95
C ALA A 235 -18.40 -21.42 -11.27
N LEU A 236 -18.21 -21.10 -12.56
CA LEU A 236 -17.65 -19.84 -13.01
C LEU A 236 -18.55 -18.64 -12.71
N ALA A 237 -19.87 -18.79 -12.85
CA ALA A 237 -20.82 -17.74 -12.48
C ALA A 237 -20.75 -17.40 -10.99
N VAL A 238 -20.68 -18.42 -10.12
CA VAL A 238 -20.50 -18.23 -8.68
C VAL A 238 -19.13 -17.61 -8.36
N ALA A 239 -18.07 -18.01 -9.07
CA ALA A 239 -16.74 -17.41 -8.95
C ALA A 239 -16.75 -15.91 -9.23
N ILE A 240 -17.38 -15.53 -10.34
CA ILE A 240 -17.52 -14.12 -10.75
C ILE A 240 -18.34 -13.35 -9.71
N GLY A 241 -19.42 -13.94 -9.19
CA GLY A 241 -20.23 -13.33 -8.13
C GLY A 241 -19.42 -13.10 -6.84
N ALA A 242 -18.62 -14.07 -6.41
CA ALA A 242 -17.75 -13.94 -5.23
C ALA A 242 -16.66 -12.87 -5.45
N LEU A 243 -16.07 -12.82 -6.63
CA LEU A 243 -15.09 -11.79 -7.00
C LEU A 243 -15.72 -10.39 -7.01
N GLN A 244 -16.91 -10.25 -7.59
CA GLN A 244 -17.67 -9.00 -7.59
C GLN A 244 -18.06 -8.56 -6.20
N PHE A 245 -18.39 -9.51 -5.31
CA PHE A 245 -18.63 -9.22 -3.90
C PHE A 245 -17.36 -8.67 -3.24
N SER A 246 -16.21 -9.35 -3.36
CA SER A 246 -14.94 -8.88 -2.77
C SER A 246 -14.57 -7.50 -3.28
N ARG A 247 -14.64 -7.27 -4.59
CA ARG A 247 -14.39 -5.95 -5.20
C ARG A 247 -15.34 -4.88 -4.66
N SER A 248 -16.64 -5.14 -4.69
CA SER A 248 -17.65 -4.17 -4.23
C SER A 248 -17.47 -3.86 -2.75
N LYS A 249 -17.10 -4.86 -1.94
CA LYS A 249 -16.87 -4.71 -0.51
C LYS A 249 -15.63 -3.88 -0.21
N ILE A 250 -14.52 -4.10 -0.91
CA ILE A 250 -13.31 -3.25 -0.81
C ILE A 250 -13.67 -1.81 -1.13
N MET A 251 -14.31 -1.57 -2.28
CA MET A 251 -14.67 -0.21 -2.71
C MET A 251 -15.67 0.49 -1.75
N GLU A 252 -16.60 -0.26 -1.17
CA GLU A 252 -17.56 0.27 -0.20
C GLU A 252 -16.88 0.68 1.11
N LEU A 253 -15.93 -0.12 1.60
CA LEU A 253 -15.19 0.16 2.83
C LEU A 253 -14.25 1.36 2.64
N ASP A 254 -13.48 1.36 1.55
CA ASP A 254 -12.56 2.45 1.19
C ASP A 254 -13.29 3.80 1.09
N ALA A 255 -14.44 3.82 0.42
CA ALA A 255 -15.28 5.02 0.32
C ALA A 255 -15.84 5.49 1.68
N LYS A 256 -16.28 4.55 2.53
CA LYS A 256 -16.80 4.90 3.87
C LYS A 256 -15.72 5.47 4.77
N ARG A 257 -14.50 4.96 4.68
CA ARG A 257 -13.37 5.49 5.44
C ARG A 257 -13.05 6.93 5.09
N VAL A 258 -13.01 7.24 3.79
CA VAL A 258 -12.79 8.62 3.33
C VAL A 258 -13.88 9.55 3.85
N GLU A 259 -15.14 9.13 3.78
CA GLU A 259 -16.26 9.91 4.30
C GLU A 259 -16.13 10.14 5.81
N LEU A 260 -15.85 9.09 6.60
CA LEU A 260 -15.64 9.21 8.05
C LEU A 260 -14.47 10.14 8.40
N THR A 261 -13.37 10.04 7.66
CA THR A 261 -12.20 10.92 7.83
C THR A 261 -12.54 12.37 7.50
N TYR A 262 -13.36 12.61 6.48
CA TYR A 262 -13.82 13.94 6.11
C TYR A 262 -14.76 14.53 7.16
N GLN A 263 -15.74 13.75 7.63
CA GLN A 263 -16.67 14.14 8.69
C GLN A 263 -15.93 14.48 9.99
N GLN A 264 -14.96 13.65 10.40
CA GLN A 264 -14.12 13.95 11.58
C GLN A 264 -13.36 15.26 11.43
N LYS A 265 -12.85 15.58 10.23
CA LYS A 265 -12.19 16.87 9.97
C LYS A 265 -13.16 18.03 10.05
N LEU A 266 -14.41 17.86 9.59
CA LEU A 266 -15.46 18.87 9.70
C LEU A 266 -15.88 19.11 11.15
N ASP A 267 -16.08 18.04 11.93
CA ASP A 267 -16.44 18.11 13.35
C ASP A 267 -15.35 18.78 14.20
N GLN A 268 -14.09 18.65 13.78
CA GLN A 268 -12.94 19.33 14.41
C GLN A 268 -12.80 20.80 13.98
N GLN A 269 -13.54 21.28 12.97
CA GLN A 269 -13.49 22.70 12.61
C GLN A 269 -14.20 23.54 13.69
N PRO A 270 -13.58 24.64 14.15
CA PRO A 270 -14.24 25.54 15.09
C PRO A 270 -15.56 26.04 14.47
N GLY A 271 -16.64 26.02 15.26
CA GLY A 271 -17.91 26.59 14.83
C GLY A 271 -17.73 28.05 14.40
N ALA A 272 -18.61 28.56 13.54
CA ALA A 272 -18.46 29.93 13.00
C ALA A 272 -18.23 30.98 14.11
N GLY A 273 -18.87 30.84 15.28
CA GLY A 273 -18.65 31.71 16.44
C GLY A 273 -17.24 31.63 17.04
N ASP A 274 -16.68 30.42 17.16
CA ASP A 274 -15.33 30.19 17.69
C ASP A 274 -14.26 30.68 16.71
N TRP A 275 -14.52 30.55 15.40
CA TRP A 275 -13.67 31.13 14.36
C TRP A 275 -13.64 32.66 14.42
N TRP A 276 -14.79 33.32 14.63
CA TRP A 276 -14.88 34.77 14.83
C TRP A 276 -14.25 35.24 16.16
N ALA A 277 -14.24 34.39 17.19
CA ALA A 277 -13.58 34.69 18.46
C ALA A 277 -12.04 34.57 18.35
N GLN A 278 -11.53 33.49 17.76
CA GLN A 278 -10.09 33.31 17.53
C GLN A 278 -9.51 34.33 16.56
N SER A 279 -10.24 34.69 15.50
CA SER A 279 -9.77 35.71 14.56
C SER A 279 -9.71 37.10 15.20
N ARG A 280 -10.71 37.50 16.00
CA ARG A 280 -10.69 38.80 16.72
C ARG A 280 -9.45 39.00 17.59
N GLY A 281 -9.08 38.02 18.43
CA GLY A 281 -7.87 38.12 19.25
C GLY A 281 -6.58 38.26 18.43
N LYS A 282 -6.55 37.69 17.21
CA LYS A 282 -5.41 37.77 16.28
C LYS A 282 -5.28 39.13 15.59
N TRP A 283 -6.37 39.89 15.51
CA TRP A 283 -6.42 41.27 14.99
C TRP A 283 -6.27 42.30 16.10
N GLU A 284 -6.75 42.03 17.32
CA GLU A 284 -6.56 42.88 18.51
C GLU A 284 -5.08 42.95 18.92
N GLY A 285 -4.35 41.83 18.88
CA GLY A 285 -2.89 41.82 19.13
C GLY A 285 -2.04 42.44 18.02
N ARG A 286 -2.64 42.71 16.85
CA ARG A 286 -2.04 43.47 15.73
C ARG A 286 -2.70 44.83 15.54
N GLY A 287 -3.41 45.30 16.57
CA GLY A 287 -3.94 46.65 16.65
C GLY A 287 -2.80 47.65 16.70
N VAL A 288 -2.29 48.03 15.54
CA VAL A 288 -1.75 49.37 15.37
C VAL A 288 -2.95 50.28 15.53
N ALA A 289 -3.23 50.68 16.78
CA ALA A 289 -4.24 51.69 17.05
C ALA A 289 -3.82 52.92 16.26
N TRP A 290 -4.70 53.41 15.39
CA TRP A 290 -4.41 54.58 14.54
C TRP A 290 -3.98 55.80 15.37
N SER A 291 -4.36 55.87 16.64
CA SER A 291 -3.91 56.86 17.63
C SER A 291 -2.41 56.84 17.90
N ASP A 292 -1.75 55.68 17.86
CA ASP A 292 -0.35 55.54 18.26
C ASP A 292 0.60 56.03 17.15
N ARG A 293 0.16 55.93 15.89
CA ARG A 293 0.92 56.45 14.73
C ARG A 293 0.96 57.97 14.65
N GLU A 294 -0.01 58.67 15.23
CA GLU A 294 0.01 60.14 15.29
C GLU A 294 0.89 60.64 16.43
N ALA A 295 0.83 59.96 17.59
CA ALA A 295 1.70 60.24 18.73
C ALA A 295 3.19 60.01 18.41
N SER A 296 3.54 58.89 17.74
CA SER A 296 4.92 58.65 17.29
C SER A 296 5.40 59.69 16.27
N ARG A 297 4.55 60.12 15.34
CA ARG A 297 4.92 61.16 14.35
C ARG A 297 5.15 62.53 14.99
N GLN A 298 4.38 62.90 16.01
CA GLN A 298 4.64 64.12 16.77
C GLN A 298 5.95 64.04 17.56
N GLN A 299 6.25 62.90 18.18
CA GLN A 299 7.51 62.73 18.90
C GLN A 299 8.72 62.80 17.98
N GLU A 300 8.68 62.14 16.81
CA GLU A 300 9.74 62.25 15.81
C GLU A 300 9.94 63.69 15.34
N GLN A 301 8.87 64.44 15.04
CA GLN A 301 8.98 65.84 14.63
C GLN A 301 9.60 66.73 15.72
N LEU A 302 9.24 66.53 16.99
CA LEU A 302 9.81 67.27 18.11
C LEU A 302 11.31 66.94 18.30
N GLN A 303 11.68 65.68 18.12
CA GLN A 303 13.06 65.22 18.25
C GLN A 303 13.92 65.77 17.11
N HIS A 304 13.42 65.71 15.87
CA HIS A 304 14.08 66.29 14.70
C HIS A 304 14.25 67.81 14.84
N GLY A 305 13.26 68.52 15.40
CA GLY A 305 13.34 69.95 15.70
C GLY A 305 14.42 70.28 16.74
N ARG A 306 14.53 69.49 17.81
CA ARG A 306 15.57 69.66 18.85
C ARG A 306 16.97 69.43 18.30
N GLU A 307 17.16 68.40 17.48
CA GLU A 307 18.43 68.11 16.82
C GLU A 307 18.84 69.20 15.84
N HIS A 308 17.89 69.77 15.10
CA HIS A 308 18.16 70.88 14.19
C HIS A 308 18.61 72.15 14.95
N ALA A 309 17.94 72.47 16.06
CA ALA A 309 18.30 73.58 16.93
C ALA A 309 19.69 73.40 17.57
N GLN A 310 20.02 72.18 18.02
CA GLN A 310 21.34 71.86 18.57
C GLN A 310 22.44 71.99 17.51
N ARG A 311 22.19 71.52 16.28
CA ARG A 311 23.14 71.67 15.16
C ARG A 311 23.37 73.13 14.80
N GLN A 312 22.33 73.96 14.77
CA GLN A 312 22.46 75.41 14.55
C GLN A 312 23.28 76.07 15.66
N ALA A 313 22.99 75.79 16.93
CA ALA A 313 23.74 76.32 18.05
C ALA A 313 25.23 75.90 18.04
N GLN A 314 25.53 74.67 17.63
CA GLN A 314 26.92 74.22 17.44
C GLN A 314 27.62 74.95 16.28
N ALA A 315 26.93 75.13 15.15
CA ALA A 315 27.47 75.86 14.00
C ALA A 315 27.77 77.33 14.34
N GLU A 316 26.87 78.00 15.07
CA GLU A 316 27.08 79.37 15.56
C GLU A 316 28.28 79.47 16.52
N ARG A 317 28.41 78.53 17.46
CA ARG A 317 29.58 78.46 18.36
C ARG A 317 30.88 78.27 17.59
N GLN A 318 30.90 77.40 16.58
CA GLN A 318 32.08 77.18 15.74
C GLN A 318 32.42 78.42 14.90
N GLN A 319 31.43 79.14 14.37
CA GLN A 319 31.67 80.40 13.66
C GLN A 319 32.19 81.50 14.59
N ALA A 320 31.65 81.62 15.81
CA ALA A 320 32.14 82.57 16.81
C ALA A 320 33.60 82.30 17.20
N GLN A 321 33.96 81.02 17.38
CA GLN A 321 35.35 80.60 17.64
C GLN A 321 36.29 80.93 16.47
N ARG A 322 35.85 80.73 15.22
CA ARG A 322 36.64 81.10 14.02
C ARG A 322 36.86 82.62 13.92
N ARG A 323 35.85 83.43 14.24
CA ARG A 323 35.99 84.92 14.26
C ARG A 323 36.96 85.41 15.33
N ALA A 324 37.05 84.73 16.47
CA ALA A 324 37.99 85.08 17.54
C ALA A 324 39.45 84.66 17.26
N ALA A 325 39.67 83.70 16.35
CA ALA A 325 40.97 83.07 16.12
C ALA A 325 41.74 83.60 14.88
N THR A 326 41.35 84.74 14.31
CA THR A 326 42.01 85.31 13.12
C THR A 326 42.91 86.50 13.49
N PRO A 327 44.25 86.37 13.54
CA PRO A 327 45.16 87.50 13.73
C PRO A 327 45.38 88.23 12.40
N HIS A 328 45.36 89.57 12.43
CA HIS A 328 45.77 90.43 11.32
C HIS A 328 47.19 90.06 10.86
N ARG A 329 47.36 89.78 9.56
CA ARG A 329 48.68 89.58 8.94
C ARG A 329 48.83 90.58 7.79
N GLU A 330 49.71 91.56 8.00
CA GLU A 330 50.23 92.45 6.96
C GLU A 330 51.20 91.70 6.03
N PRO A 331 51.36 92.15 4.77
CA PRO A 331 52.07 91.42 3.74
C PRO A 331 53.54 91.86 3.65
N ASP A 332 54.46 90.91 3.54
CA ASP A 332 55.81 91.19 3.07
C ASP A 332 56.24 90.24 1.95
N ARG A 333 56.82 90.92 0.95
CA ARG A 333 57.61 90.52 -0.23
C ARG A 333 58.76 89.58 0.15
N GLU A 334 59.50 88.87 -0.71
CA GLU A 334 59.68 88.62 -2.15
C GLU A 334 60.75 87.50 -2.19
N GLY A 335 60.91 86.81 -3.32
CA GLY A 335 62.21 86.28 -3.71
C GLY A 335 62.35 84.76 -3.84
N ASP A 336 62.19 84.31 -5.08
CA ASP A 336 63.13 83.52 -5.88
C ASP A 336 63.79 82.25 -5.32
N GLY A 337 63.60 81.14 -6.05
CA GLY A 337 64.38 79.92 -5.88
C GLY A 337 63.91 78.77 -6.77
N TRP A 338 64.41 78.71 -8.00
CA TRP A 338 64.18 77.65 -8.99
C TRP A 338 64.86 76.31 -8.62
N ALA A 339 64.34 75.23 -9.24
CA ALA A 339 65.00 73.92 -9.53
C ALA A 339 65.17 72.94 -8.34
N THR A 340 65.09 71.60 -8.45
CA THR A 340 65.08 70.64 -9.57
C THR A 340 64.79 69.21 -9.05
N TYR A 341 64.15 68.39 -9.88
CA TYR A 341 64.40 66.94 -10.17
C TYR A 341 64.09 65.77 -9.19
N GLN A 342 63.20 64.90 -9.71
CA GLN A 342 63.32 63.45 -9.98
C GLN A 342 63.19 62.33 -8.91
N GLN A 343 62.64 61.21 -9.44
CA GLN A 343 62.43 59.82 -8.96
C GLN A 343 61.19 59.61 -8.08
N GLU A 344 60.22 58.72 -8.40
CA GLU A 344 60.27 57.42 -9.09
C GLU A 344 59.05 57.18 -10.03
N ARG A 345 59.29 57.04 -11.34
CA ARG A 345 59.01 55.82 -12.11
C ARG A 345 59.60 55.90 -13.52
#